data_AF-A0A7V9MQ39-F1
#
_entry.id   AF-A0A7V9MQ39-F1
#
_cell.length_a   1.000
_cell.length_b   1.000
_cell.length_c   1.000
_cell.angle_alpha   90.00
_cell.angle_beta   90.00
_cell.angle_gamma   90.00
#
_symmetry.space_group_name_H-M   'P 1'
#
loop_
_entity.id
_entity.type
_entity.pdbx_description
1 polymer ?
#
loop_
_entity_poly.entity_id
_entity_poly.type
_entity_poly.pdbx_seq_one_letter_code
_entity_poly.pdbx_strand_id
1 'polypeptide(L)'
;MKKLFFCIFFFLLLTHVQAQNGQTWMFGPMVHVNFGGEKTSVSYALEFSYWNYRSFPYSFDFAFELEKGKMRIYSEAQTGVGFAGIAAGPVLEYSSIAQKLNLGFQGSVWGNYFWGFDMRVRNVGGETYFSPGTYLKLPTAIFTSEFYENNNSSGWDWD
;
A
#
# COMPACT_ATOMS: atom_id res chain seq x y z
N MET A 1 -21.62 17.61 -13.41
CA MET A 1 -21.15 18.02 -12.07
C MET A 1 -21.95 17.40 -10.92
N LYS A 2 -23.28 17.58 -10.83
CA LYS A 2 -24.10 17.02 -9.72
C LYS A 2 -24.02 15.50 -9.56
N LYS A 3 -23.99 14.74 -10.67
CA LYS A 3 -23.83 13.27 -10.67
C LYS A 3 -22.46 12.81 -10.15
N LEU A 4 -21.39 13.55 -10.46
CA LEU A 4 -20.04 13.26 -10.00
C LEU A 4 -19.92 13.46 -8.48
N PHE A 5 -20.50 14.55 -7.95
CA PHE A 5 -20.59 14.77 -6.50
C PHE A 5 -21.36 13.66 -5.79
N PHE A 6 -22.44 13.16 -6.39
CA PHE A 6 -23.21 12.07 -5.82
C PHE A 6 -22.42 10.75 -5.81
N CYS A 7 -21.68 10.43 -6.88
CA CYS A 7 -20.80 9.27 -6.91
C CYS A 7 -19.65 9.38 -5.89
N ILE A 8 -19.03 10.55 -5.76
CA ILE A 8 -17.98 10.80 -4.75
C ILE A 8 -18.56 10.65 -3.34
N PHE A 9 -19.71 11.27 -3.07
CA PHE A 9 -20.39 11.19 -1.77
C PHE A 9 -20.81 9.75 -1.43
N PHE A 10 -21.29 8.98 -2.40
CA PHE A 10 -21.65 7.58 -2.21
C PHE A 10 -20.42 6.69 -1.98
N PHE A 11 -19.30 6.98 -2.68
CA PHE A 11 -18.01 6.33 -2.45
C PHE A 11 -17.47 6.62 -1.05
N LEU A 12 -17.61 7.86 -0.56
CA LEU A 12 -17.24 8.27 0.81
C LEU A 12 -18.09 7.55 1.88
N LEU A 13 -19.38 7.33 1.62
CA LEU A 13 -20.28 6.61 2.53
C LEU A 13 -19.96 5.11 2.61
N LEU A 14 -19.64 4.48 1.47
CA LEU A 14 -19.27 3.06 1.41
C LEU A 14 -17.99 2.74 2.20
N THR A 15 -17.05 3.69 2.29
CA THR A 15 -15.81 3.49 3.07
C THR A 15 -15.99 3.69 4.57
N HIS A 16 -16.97 4.48 5.01
CA HIS A 16 -17.33 4.58 6.43
C HIS A 16 -17.97 3.29 6.98
N VAL A 17 -18.72 2.55 6.16
CA VAL A 17 -19.34 1.27 6.59
C VAL A 17 -18.29 0.18 6.83
N GLN A 18 -17.17 0.20 6.09
CA GLN A 18 -16.08 -0.78 6.24
C GLN A 18 -15.28 -0.62 7.54
N ALA A 19 -15.17 0.61 8.05
CA ALA A 19 -14.52 0.88 9.33
C ALA A 19 -15.24 0.22 10.51
N GLN A 20 -16.52 -0.16 10.36
CA GLN A 20 -17.33 -0.77 11.43
C GLN A 20 -16.92 -2.21 11.77
N ASN A 21 -16.26 -2.95 10.87
CA ASN A 21 -15.73 -4.29 11.18
C ASN A 21 -14.34 -4.26 11.83
N GLY A 22 -13.75 -3.06 11.97
CA GLY A 22 -12.46 -2.83 12.60
C GLY A 22 -11.27 -3.42 11.84
N GLN A 23 -11.46 -3.95 10.63
CA GLN A 23 -10.39 -4.49 9.78
C GLN A 23 -10.65 -4.16 8.32
N THR A 24 -9.61 -3.78 7.57
CA THR A 24 -9.75 -3.43 6.14
C THR A 24 -8.48 -3.79 5.38
N TRP A 25 -8.66 -4.40 4.22
CA TRP A 25 -7.57 -4.61 3.27
C TRP A 25 -7.64 -3.53 2.20
N MET A 26 -6.49 -3.02 1.79
CA MET A 26 -6.38 -2.02 0.74
C MET A 26 -5.30 -2.43 -0.24
N PHE A 27 -5.42 -2.00 -1.49
CA PHE A 27 -4.36 -2.14 -2.47
C PHE A 27 -4.27 -0.91 -3.35
N GLY A 28 -3.11 -0.72 -3.98
CA GLY A 28 -3.03 0.18 -5.12
C GLY A 28 -1.62 0.57 -5.52
N PRO A 29 -1.52 1.44 -6.53
CA PRO A 29 -0.26 1.86 -7.10
C PRO A 29 0.41 2.96 -6.27
N MET A 30 1.73 3.00 -6.38
CA MET A 30 2.58 4.00 -5.77
C MET A 30 3.71 4.37 -6.73
N VAL A 31 4.11 5.65 -6.72
CA VAL A 31 5.19 6.18 -7.55
C VAL A 31 6.10 7.01 -6.66
N HIS A 32 7.41 6.75 -6.74
CA HIS A 32 8.44 7.48 -6.01
C HIS A 32 9.50 8.04 -6.93
N VAL A 33 10.05 9.19 -6.54
CA VAL A 33 11.28 9.73 -7.11
C VAL A 33 12.40 9.49 -6.11
N ASN A 34 13.37 8.66 -6.44
CA ASN A 34 14.46 8.28 -5.55
C ASN A 34 15.64 9.24 -5.74
N PHE A 35 15.93 10.03 -4.71
CA PHE A 35 17.12 10.87 -4.59
C PHE A 35 18.16 10.16 -3.74
N GLY A 36 19.38 10.02 -4.24
CA GLY A 36 20.44 9.27 -3.58
C GLY A 36 21.08 8.26 -4.54
N GLY A 37 22.22 7.70 -4.14
CA GLY A 37 23.05 6.89 -5.04
C GLY A 37 23.65 7.71 -6.18
N GLU A 38 23.93 7.06 -7.32
CA GLU A 38 24.62 7.69 -8.46
C GLU A 38 23.73 8.66 -9.26
N LYS A 39 22.42 8.39 -9.39
CA LYS A 39 21.48 9.16 -10.22
C LYS A 39 20.06 9.11 -9.67
N THR A 40 19.34 10.22 -9.80
CA THR A 40 17.90 10.29 -9.55
C THR A 40 17.14 9.32 -10.46
N SER A 41 16.22 8.55 -9.88
CA SER A 41 15.43 7.56 -10.61
C SER A 41 13.96 7.60 -10.19
N VAL A 42 13.09 7.01 -11.00
CA VAL A 42 11.66 6.85 -10.68
C VAL A 42 11.40 5.37 -10.46
N SER A 43 10.64 5.05 -9.41
CA SER A 43 10.15 3.70 -9.15
C SER A 43 8.63 3.66 -9.09
N TYR A 44 8.09 2.50 -9.45
CA TYR A 44 6.66 2.20 -9.48
C TYR A 44 6.42 0.97 -8.61
N ALA A 45 5.47 1.06 -7.70
CA ALA A 45 5.13 -0.03 -6.80
C ALA A 45 3.65 -0.38 -6.84
N LEU A 46 3.36 -1.64 -6.54
CA LEU A 46 2.04 -2.10 -6.14
C LEU A 46 2.13 -2.48 -4.67
N GLU A 47 1.24 -1.90 -3.87
CA GLU A 47 1.19 -2.11 -2.42
C GLU A 47 -0.13 -2.73 -2.02
N PHE A 48 -0.08 -3.63 -1.04
CA PHE A 48 -1.20 -4.27 -0.39
C PHE A 48 -1.07 -4.06 1.11
N SER A 49 -2.07 -3.50 1.77
CA SER A 49 -2.02 -3.19 3.19
C SER A 49 -3.24 -3.71 3.94
N TYR A 50 -2.99 -4.34 5.09
CA TYR A 50 -3.99 -4.71 6.08
C TYR A 50 -4.05 -3.66 7.17
N TRP A 51 -5.24 -3.20 7.55
CA TRP A 51 -5.47 -2.29 8.65
C TRP A 51 -6.36 -2.93 9.72
N ASN A 52 -6.03 -2.72 10.99
CA ASN A 52 -6.87 -3.03 12.13
C ASN A 52 -7.14 -1.77 12.96
N TYR A 53 -8.41 -1.44 13.13
CA TYR A 53 -8.93 -0.24 13.81
C TYR A 53 -9.67 -0.55 15.13
N ARG A 54 -9.63 -1.80 15.63
CA ARG A 54 -10.39 -2.18 16.84
C ARG A 54 -9.91 -1.52 18.13
N SER A 55 -8.67 -1.06 18.18
CA SER A 55 -8.09 -0.42 19.36
C SER A 55 -7.19 0.73 18.91
N PHE A 56 -5.87 0.55 18.95
CA PHE A 56 -4.93 1.46 18.32
C PHE A 56 -4.77 1.10 16.84
N PRO A 57 -4.92 2.04 15.89
CA PRO A 57 -4.78 1.74 14.47
C PRO A 57 -3.38 1.21 14.16
N TYR A 58 -3.30 -0.02 13.66
CA TYR A 58 -2.06 -0.59 13.18
C TYR A 58 -2.29 -1.28 11.84
N SER A 59 -1.21 -1.36 11.06
CA SER A 59 -1.23 -1.91 9.72
C SER A 59 0.07 -2.63 9.40
N PHE A 60 -0.04 -3.57 8.48
CA PHE A 60 1.10 -4.14 7.78
C PHE A 60 0.85 -3.98 6.29
N ASP A 61 1.85 -3.50 5.55
CA ASP A 61 1.84 -3.61 4.10
C ASP A 61 2.85 -4.63 3.58
N PHE A 62 2.63 -4.97 2.32
CA PHE A 62 3.56 -5.66 1.48
C PHE A 62 3.54 -4.97 0.12
N ALA A 63 4.71 -4.78 -0.47
CA ALA A 63 4.81 -4.14 -1.77
C ALA A 63 5.88 -4.77 -2.65
N PHE A 64 5.61 -4.65 -3.95
CA PHE A 64 6.53 -4.97 -5.02
C PHE A 64 6.83 -3.70 -5.80
N GLU A 65 8.09 -3.28 -5.86
CA GLU A 65 8.55 -2.04 -6.46
C GLU A 65 9.58 -2.29 -7.56
N LEU A 66 9.40 -1.61 -8.70
CA LEU A 66 10.26 -1.66 -9.86
C LEU A 66 10.91 -0.30 -10.11
N GLU A 67 12.23 -0.31 -10.27
CA GLU A 67 13.05 0.79 -10.74
C GLU A 67 13.91 0.29 -11.91
N LYS A 68 14.37 1.18 -12.78
CA LYS A 68 15.26 0.78 -13.87
C LYS A 68 16.53 0.08 -13.32
N GLY A 69 16.63 -1.23 -13.53
CA GLY A 69 17.77 -2.04 -13.09
C GLY A 69 17.71 -2.53 -11.64
N LYS A 70 16.61 -2.27 -10.92
CA LYS A 70 16.42 -2.71 -9.53
C LYS A 70 14.96 -3.18 -9.32
N MET A 71 14.81 -4.25 -8.57
CA MET A 71 13.53 -4.76 -8.11
C MET A 71 13.56 -4.83 -6.59
N ARG A 72 12.50 -4.39 -5.93
CA ARG A 72 12.41 -4.40 -4.48
C ARG A 72 11.13 -5.08 -4.03
N ILE A 73 11.25 -5.82 -2.94
CA ILE A 73 10.10 -6.28 -2.14
C ILE A 73 10.29 -5.79 -0.71
N TYR A 74 9.22 -5.33 -0.09
CA TYR A 74 9.26 -4.85 1.28
C TYR A 74 7.95 -5.10 1.99
N SER A 75 8.02 -5.03 3.31
CA SER A 75 6.87 -5.05 4.20
C SER A 75 7.12 -4.09 5.34
N GLU A 76 6.17 -3.20 5.61
CA GLU A 76 6.27 -2.18 6.64
C GLU A 76 5.16 -2.37 7.68
N ALA A 77 5.55 -2.29 8.95
CA ALA A 77 4.60 -2.03 10.02
C ALA A 77 4.25 -0.55 9.99
N GLN A 78 2.96 -0.23 10.06
CA GLN A 78 2.49 1.15 9.98
C GLN A 78 1.47 1.45 11.07
N THR A 79 1.39 2.72 11.43
CA THR A 79 0.35 3.26 12.29
C THR A 79 0.07 4.70 11.91
N GLY A 80 -1.12 5.18 12.23
CA GLY A 80 -1.52 6.54 11.90
C GLY A 80 -2.80 6.94 12.62
N VAL A 81 -3.06 8.25 12.62
CA VAL A 81 -4.28 8.84 13.17
C VAL A 81 -4.87 9.78 12.13
N GLY A 82 -6.14 9.59 11.82
CA GLY A 82 -6.83 10.41 10.82
C GLY A 82 -6.25 10.22 9.42
N PHE A 83 -5.58 11.24 8.91
CA PHE A 83 -5.10 11.32 7.51
C PHE A 83 -3.58 11.19 7.37
N ALA A 84 -2.85 10.83 8.43
CA ALA A 84 -1.40 10.72 8.40
C ALA A 84 -0.88 9.62 9.33
N GLY A 85 0.30 9.12 8.99
CA GLY A 85 0.94 8.05 9.73
C GLY A 85 2.42 7.88 9.41
N ILE A 86 2.98 6.85 10.03
CA ILE A 86 4.37 6.45 9.87
C ILE A 86 4.43 4.97 9.53
N ALA A 87 5.44 4.59 8.77
CA ALA A 87 5.72 3.21 8.39
C ALA A 87 7.20 2.91 8.58
N ALA A 88 7.54 1.67 8.91
CA ALA A 88 8.92 1.20 8.92
C ALA A 88 9.00 -0.32 8.71
N GLY A 89 10.03 -0.77 8.00
CA GLY A 89 10.23 -2.19 7.78
C GLY A 89 11.43 -2.56 6.89
N PRO A 90 11.71 -3.87 6.79
CA PRO A 90 12.78 -4.37 5.95
C PRO A 90 12.45 -4.23 4.45
N VAL A 91 13.51 -4.03 3.66
CA VAL A 91 13.45 -4.08 2.19
C VAL A 91 14.50 -5.02 1.66
N LEU A 92 14.12 -5.82 0.67
CA LEU A 92 15.04 -6.63 -0.11
C LEU A 92 15.12 -6.07 -1.53
N GLU A 93 16.31 -5.65 -1.94
CA GLU A 93 16.57 -5.12 -3.27
C GLU A 93 17.43 -6.08 -4.08
N TYR A 94 16.97 -6.45 -5.27
CA TYR A 94 17.76 -7.11 -6.28
C TYR A 94 18.18 -6.10 -7.35
N SER A 95 19.49 -5.87 -7.47
CA SER A 95 20.06 -5.07 -8.56
C SER A 95 20.41 -6.00 -9.72
N SER A 96 19.75 -5.83 -10.87
CA SER A 96 20.04 -6.62 -12.07
C SER A 96 21.35 -6.21 -12.74
N ILE A 97 21.76 -4.94 -12.57
CA ILE A 97 23.02 -4.41 -13.11
C ILE A 97 24.21 -4.98 -12.33
N ALA A 98 24.16 -4.95 -11.01
CA ALA A 98 25.24 -5.48 -10.16
C ALA A 98 25.11 -6.98 -9.89
N GLN A 99 24.02 -7.62 -10.34
CA GLN A 99 23.65 -9.01 -10.04
C GLN A 99 23.74 -9.34 -8.54
N LYS A 100 23.27 -8.40 -7.71
CA LYS A 100 23.45 -8.45 -6.25
C LYS A 100 22.12 -8.30 -5.53
N LEU A 101 21.96 -9.11 -4.49
CA LEU A 101 20.88 -8.99 -3.52
C LEU A 101 21.36 -8.18 -2.31
N ASN A 102 20.62 -7.12 -1.98
CA ASN A 102 20.91 -6.23 -0.86
C ASN A 102 19.73 -6.26 0.10
N LEU A 103 20.00 -6.52 1.38
CA LEU A 103 19.04 -6.30 2.45
C LEU A 103 19.17 -4.85 2.94
N GLY A 104 18.06 -4.26 3.33
CA GLY A 104 17.98 -2.90 3.81
C GLY A 104 16.82 -2.68 4.74
N PHE A 105 16.65 -1.42 5.14
CA PHE A 105 15.54 -0.96 5.95
C PHE A 105 15.01 0.36 5.40
N GLN A 106 13.71 0.57 5.52
CA GLN A 106 13.06 1.81 5.12
C GLN A 106 12.09 2.26 6.20
N GLY A 107 11.83 3.57 6.19
CA GLY A 107 10.76 4.16 6.96
C GLY A 107 10.19 5.36 6.22
N SER A 108 8.92 5.64 6.46
CA SER A 108 8.24 6.75 5.82
C SER A 108 7.28 7.48 6.73
N VAL A 109 6.98 8.71 6.33
CA VAL A 109 5.83 9.49 6.81
C VAL A 109 4.90 9.65 5.63
N TRP A 110 3.63 9.33 5.83
CA TRP A 110 2.63 9.41 4.77
C TRP A 110 1.38 10.17 5.24
N GLY A 111 0.61 10.65 4.27
CA GLY A 111 -0.70 11.21 4.52
C GLY A 111 -1.66 10.99 3.37
N ASN A 112 -2.88 10.51 3.66
CA ASN A 112 -3.89 10.23 2.65
C ASN A 112 -5.32 10.17 3.19
N TYR A 113 -6.26 10.17 2.23
CA TYR A 113 -7.62 9.65 2.42
C TYR A 113 -7.92 8.53 1.40
N PHE A 114 -7.61 8.78 0.12
CA PHE A 114 -7.57 7.76 -0.94
C PHE A 114 -6.30 7.90 -1.77
N TRP A 115 -6.07 9.12 -2.23
CA TRP A 115 -4.82 9.58 -2.80
C TRP A 115 -3.97 10.20 -1.70
N GLY A 116 -2.67 9.91 -1.70
CA GLY A 116 -1.76 10.30 -0.64
C GLY A 116 -0.36 10.66 -1.10
N PHE A 117 0.38 11.27 -0.19
CA PHE A 117 1.80 11.52 -0.31
C PHE A 117 2.56 10.61 0.65
N ASP A 118 3.71 10.14 0.21
CA ASP A 118 4.63 9.31 1.01
C ASP A 118 6.03 9.90 0.91
N MET A 119 6.65 10.16 2.06
CA MET A 119 8.03 10.60 2.17
C MET A 119 8.84 9.48 2.81
N ARG A 120 9.58 8.73 1.99
CA ARG A 120 10.32 7.56 2.45
C ARG A 120 11.82 7.82 2.50
N VAL A 121 12.47 7.28 3.53
CA VAL A 121 13.93 7.15 3.60
C VAL A 121 14.25 5.67 3.57
N ARG A 122 15.16 5.27 2.68
CA ARG A 122 15.55 3.87 2.48
C ARG A 122 17.06 3.75 2.57
N ASN A 123 17.54 2.83 3.39
CA ASN A 123 18.94 2.43 3.41
C ASN A 123 19.06 0.99 2.88
N VAL A 124 19.77 0.80 1.78
CA VAL A 124 19.94 -0.52 1.15
C VAL A 124 21.28 -0.60 0.43
N GLY A 125 22.00 -1.71 0.63
CA GLY A 125 23.31 -1.91 -0.03
C GLY A 125 24.39 -0.90 0.36
N GLY A 126 24.23 -0.19 1.47
CA GLY A 126 25.14 0.90 1.91
C GLY A 126 24.78 2.28 1.34
N GLU A 127 23.78 2.38 0.48
CA GLU A 127 23.27 3.66 -0.04
C GLU A 127 22.03 4.11 0.72
N THR A 128 21.88 5.43 0.88
CA THR A 128 20.68 6.03 1.45
C THR A 128 19.93 6.81 0.38
N TYR A 129 18.64 6.55 0.25
CA TYR A 129 17.73 7.19 -0.68
C TYR A 129 16.66 7.95 0.09
N PHE A 130 16.36 9.15 -0.37
CA PHE A 130 15.16 9.91 -0.04
C PHE A 130 14.18 9.79 -1.20
N SER A 131 13.03 9.20 -0.94
CA SER A 131 12.05 8.77 -1.93
C SER A 131 10.70 9.43 -1.66
N PRO A 132 10.51 10.72 -1.99
CA PRO A 132 9.19 11.34 -2.00
C PRO A 132 8.35 10.78 -3.14
N GLY A 133 7.06 10.61 -2.89
CA GLY A 133 6.16 10.01 -3.85
C GLY A 133 4.70 10.18 -3.52
N THR A 134 3.88 9.48 -4.29
CA THR A 134 2.44 9.51 -4.17
C THR A 134 1.86 8.13 -4.43
N TYR A 135 0.71 7.85 -3.82
CA TYR A 135 0.05 6.57 -3.93
C TYR A 135 -1.46 6.70 -3.92
N LEU A 136 -2.13 5.67 -4.41
CA LEU A 136 -3.58 5.50 -4.30
C LEU A 136 -3.85 4.19 -3.56
N LYS A 137 -4.68 4.22 -2.51
CA LYS A 137 -5.17 3.02 -1.82
C LYS A 137 -6.66 2.90 -1.97
N LEU A 138 -7.11 1.77 -2.51
CA LEU A 138 -8.52 1.43 -2.65
C LEU A 138 -8.87 0.26 -1.71
N PRO A 139 -9.98 0.32 -0.97
CA PRO A 139 -10.45 -0.83 -0.18
C PRO A 139 -10.73 -2.03 -1.08
N THR A 140 -10.25 -3.21 -0.71
CA THR A 140 -10.46 -4.44 -1.50
C THR A 140 -11.88 -4.95 -1.43
N ALA A 141 -12.72 -4.47 -0.51
CA ALA A 141 -14.11 -4.88 -0.45
C ALA A 141 -14.95 -4.44 -1.66
N ILE A 142 -14.43 -3.48 -2.43
CA ILE A 142 -14.96 -3.12 -3.75
C ILE A 142 -14.83 -4.31 -4.73
N PHE A 143 -13.89 -5.24 -4.48
CA PHE A 143 -13.61 -6.41 -5.32
C PHE A 143 -14.18 -7.72 -4.76
N THR A 144 -14.44 -7.81 -3.45
CA THR A 144 -14.97 -9.04 -2.84
C THR A 144 -16.49 -9.12 -2.82
N SER A 145 -17.22 -8.02 -3.00
CA SER A 145 -18.69 -8.05 -3.04
C SER A 145 -19.24 -8.85 -4.23
N GLU A 146 -18.46 -9.04 -5.29
CA GLU A 146 -18.87 -9.86 -6.45
C GLU A 146 -18.52 -11.35 -6.31
N PHE A 147 -17.61 -11.74 -5.40
CA PHE A 147 -17.21 -13.14 -5.20
C PHE A 147 -18.06 -13.88 -4.15
N TYR A 148 -18.79 -13.18 -3.29
CA TYR A 148 -19.60 -13.79 -2.22
C TYR A 148 -21.06 -14.07 -2.61
N GLU A 149 -21.53 -13.61 -3.77
CA GLU A 149 -22.93 -13.84 -4.19
C GLU A 149 -23.16 -15.15 -4.97
N ASN A 150 -22.12 -15.95 -5.27
CA ASN A 150 -22.27 -17.11 -6.18
C ASN A 150 -22.02 -18.50 -5.55
N ASN A 151 -22.03 -18.64 -4.22
CA ASN A 151 -21.85 -19.94 -3.56
C ASN A 151 -23.00 -20.35 -2.62
N ASN A 152 -24.19 -19.78 -2.78
CA ASN A 152 -25.40 -20.22 -2.08
C ASN A 152 -26.45 -20.81 -3.04
N SER A 153 -26.12 -21.93 -3.70
CA SER A 153 -27.10 -22.98 -4.00
C SER A 153 -26.45 -24.19 -4.69
N SER A 154 -25.99 -25.16 -3.91
CA SER A 154 -26.22 -26.57 -4.22
C SER A 154 -25.96 -27.39 -2.97
N GLY A 155 -27.05 -27.82 -2.33
CA GLY A 155 -26.99 -28.90 -1.35
C GLY A 155 -26.38 -30.13 -2.02
N TRP A 156 -25.31 -30.63 -1.44
CA TRP A 156 -24.81 -31.98 -1.65
C TRP A 156 -24.89 -32.68 -0.30
N ASP A 157 -26.09 -33.22 -0.03
CA ASP A 157 -26.27 -34.30 0.93
C ASP A 157 -25.51 -35.52 0.41
N TRP A 158 -24.60 -36.04 1.22
CA TRP A 158 -23.97 -37.34 0.99
C TRP A 158 -24.64 -38.35 1.93
N ASP A 159 -25.68 -39.00 1.42
CA ASP A 159 -25.99 -40.40 1.73
C ASP A 159 -25.17 -41.31 0.80
#